data_AF-A0A7R5L6V4-F1
#
_entry.id   AF-A0A7R5L6V4-F1
#
_cell.length_a   1.000
_cell.length_b   1.000
_cell.length_c   1.000
_cell.angle_alpha   90.00
_cell.angle_beta   90.00
_cell.angle_gamma   90.00
#
_symmetry.space_group_name_H-M   'P 1'
#
loop_
_entity.id
_entity.type
_entity.pdbx_description
1 polymer ?
#
loop_
_entity_poly.entity_id
_entity_poly.type
_entity_poly.pdbx_seq_one_letter_code
_entity_poly.pdbx_strand_id
1 'polypeptide(L)'
;MDFYPAPVQVRWFQDGQELPEHVVATDVVPTGDWSCQVLVLLEIPPRRGVTYSCQVEHVSLEHPLSRHWEMPPDTVRSKILVGVGGFVLGLVFLALGLGFYLREKSS
;
A
#
# COMPACT_ATOMS: atom_id res chain seq x y z
N MET A 1 -15.63 11.51 -0.46
CA MET A 1 -15.72 12.65 0.47
C MET A 1 -16.78 13.55 -0.11
N ASP A 2 -17.87 13.73 0.60
CA ASP A 2 -18.96 14.60 0.19
C ASP A 2 -18.63 16.02 0.68
N PHE A 3 -18.59 17.00 -0.22
CA PHE A 3 -18.24 18.39 0.13
C PHE A 3 -19.17 19.40 -0.54
N TYR A 4 -19.33 20.55 0.11
CA TYR A 4 -20.09 21.69 -0.41
C TYR A 4 -19.55 22.97 0.22
N PRO A 5 -19.36 24.07 -0.54
CA PRO A 5 -19.66 24.27 -1.96
C PRO A 5 -18.68 23.56 -2.93
N ALA A 6 -19.00 23.55 -4.23
CA ALA A 6 -18.27 22.80 -5.26
C ALA A 6 -16.78 23.13 -5.44
N PRO A 7 -16.29 24.37 -5.22
CA PRO A 7 -14.85 24.66 -5.32
C PRO A 7 -14.06 23.91 -4.24
N VAL A 8 -13.16 23.02 -4.67
CA VAL A 8 -12.22 22.28 -3.82
C VAL A 8 -10.85 22.26 -4.49
N GLN A 9 -9.79 22.35 -3.71
CA GLN A 9 -8.42 22.25 -4.20
C GLN A 9 -7.77 20.98 -3.63
N VAL A 10 -7.27 20.12 -4.52
CA VAL A 10 -6.62 18.87 -4.14
C VAL A 10 -5.22 18.87 -4.74
N ARG A 11 -4.21 18.66 -3.90
CA ARG A 11 -2.80 18.62 -4.30
C ARG A 11 -2.16 17.31 -3.86
N TRP A 12 -1.27 16.79 -4.69
CA TRP A 12 -0.45 15.65 -4.36
C TRP A 12 0.98 16.09 -4.03
N PHE A 13 1.58 15.42 -3.06
CA PHE A 13 2.96 15.63 -2.67
C PHE A 13 3.69 14.30 -2.62
N GLN A 14 4.99 14.33 -2.92
CA GLN A 14 5.92 13.23 -2.75
C GLN A 14 7.05 13.73 -1.85
N ASP A 15 7.23 13.11 -0.69
CA ASP A 15 8.24 13.49 0.29
C ASP A 15 8.23 15.01 0.63
N GLY A 16 7.04 15.62 0.61
CA GLY A 16 6.82 17.04 0.88
C GLY A 16 6.95 17.98 -0.33
N GLN A 17 7.35 17.48 -1.50
CA GLN A 17 7.39 18.26 -2.74
C GLN A 17 6.08 18.08 -3.52
N GLU A 18 5.46 19.18 -3.98
CA GLU A 18 4.22 19.14 -4.76
C GLU A 18 4.45 18.49 -6.13
N LEU A 19 3.54 17.59 -6.53
CA LEU A 19 3.49 16.94 -7.83
C LEU A 19 2.31 17.50 -8.63
N PRO A 20 2.52 18.54 -9.46
CA PRO A 20 1.51 18.98 -10.40
C PRO A 20 1.43 18.06 -11.63
N GLU A 21 2.54 17.41 -11.98
CA GLU A 21 2.57 16.48 -13.11
C GLU A 21 1.98 15.12 -12.71
N HIS A 22 1.27 14.46 -13.64
CA HIS A 22 0.64 13.14 -13.46
C HIS A 22 -0.56 13.10 -12.51
N VAL A 23 -1.12 14.26 -12.15
CA VAL A 23 -2.38 14.36 -11.42
C VAL A 23 -3.53 14.47 -12.42
N VAL A 24 -4.47 13.53 -12.36
CA VAL A 24 -5.68 13.51 -13.19
C VAL A 24 -6.89 13.67 -12.28
N ALA A 25 -7.65 14.75 -12.45
CA ALA A 25 -8.90 14.98 -11.75
C ALA A 25 -10.09 14.70 -12.68
N THR A 26 -11.11 14.02 -12.16
CA THR A 26 -12.41 13.94 -12.83
C THR A 26 -13.18 15.24 -12.64
N ASP A 27 -14.23 15.44 -13.45
CA ASP A 27 -15.19 16.50 -13.19
C ASP A 27 -15.87 16.32 -11.82
N VAL A 28 -16.33 17.43 -11.25
CA VAL A 28 -17.09 17.44 -10.00
C VAL A 28 -18.49 16.87 -10.25
N VAL A 29 -18.81 15.77 -9.60
CA VAL A 29 -20.11 15.08 -9.74
C VAL A 29 -21.01 15.44 -8.56
N PRO A 30 -22.22 15.96 -8.80
CA PRO A 30 -23.19 16.19 -7.73
C PRO A 30 -23.85 14.86 -7.30
N THR A 31 -23.93 14.62 -6.00
CA THR A 31 -24.46 13.36 -5.43
C THR A 31 -25.99 13.37 -5.30
N GLY A 32 -26.63 14.54 -5.44
CA GLY A 32 -28.09 14.72 -5.37
C GLY A 32 -28.62 15.08 -3.97
N ASP A 33 -27.78 14.96 -2.95
CA ASP A 33 -28.02 15.39 -1.56
C ASP A 33 -27.23 16.67 -1.28
N TRP A 34 -27.34 17.69 -2.15
CA TRP A 34 -26.63 18.98 -2.06
C TRP A 34 -25.10 18.90 -1.87
N SER A 35 -24.50 17.72 -2.03
CA SER A 35 -23.06 17.50 -1.94
C SER A 35 -22.44 17.26 -3.32
N CYS A 36 -21.14 17.48 -3.39
CA CYS A 36 -20.30 17.25 -4.55
C CYS A 36 -19.20 16.24 -4.23
N GLN A 37 -18.75 15.52 -5.26
CA GLN A 37 -17.62 14.60 -5.20
C GLN A 37 -16.65 14.90 -6.33
N VAL A 38 -15.36 14.68 -6.08
CA VAL A 38 -14.30 14.73 -7.09
C VAL A 38 -13.36 13.55 -6.86
N LEU A 39 -12.91 12.91 -7.93
CA LEU A 39 -11.88 11.89 -7.88
C LEU A 39 -10.58 12.48 -8.46
N VAL A 40 -9.50 12.40 -7.68
CA VAL A 40 -8.18 12.87 -8.11
C VAL A 40 -7.21 11.70 -8.02
N LEU A 41 -6.70 11.28 -9.16
CA LEU A 41 -5.80 10.16 -9.35
C LEU A 41 -4.36 10.65 -9.56
N LEU A 42 -3.40 9.92 -8.99
CA LEU A 42 -1.97 10.12 -9.21
C LEU A 42 -1.43 8.96 -10.04
N GLU A 43 -1.05 9.23 -11.30
CA GLU A 43 -0.66 8.22 -12.28
C GLU A 43 0.86 8.04 -12.35
N ILE A 44 1.46 7.50 -11.29
CA ILE A 44 2.90 7.26 -11.21
C ILE A 44 3.22 5.83 -10.76
N PRO A 45 4.37 5.27 -11.18
CA PRO A 45 4.82 3.98 -10.67
C PRO A 45 5.17 4.11 -9.17
N PRO A 46 4.59 3.27 -8.29
CA PRO A 46 4.89 3.35 -6.87
C PRO A 46 6.35 2.99 -6.59
N ARG A 47 7.00 3.79 -5.74
CA ARG A 47 8.41 3.65 -5.37
C ARG A 47 8.53 3.32 -3.88
N ARG A 48 9.45 2.42 -3.53
CA ARG A 48 9.73 2.08 -2.14
C ARG A 48 10.49 3.21 -1.43
N GLY A 49 10.17 3.42 -0.16
CA GLY A 49 10.83 4.44 0.67
C GLY A 49 10.44 5.87 0.33
N VAL A 50 9.35 6.04 -0.43
CA VAL A 50 8.76 7.33 -0.78
C VAL A 50 7.38 7.40 -0.14
N THR A 51 7.07 8.54 0.47
CA THR A 51 5.77 8.80 1.06
C THR A 51 5.01 9.78 0.18
N TYR A 52 3.83 9.37 -0.25
CA TYR A 52 2.92 10.24 -0.99
C TYR A 52 1.90 10.82 -0.05
N SER A 53 1.50 12.07 -0.25
CA SER A 53 0.40 12.66 0.52
C SER A 53 -0.54 13.45 -0.35
N CYS A 54 -1.84 13.22 -0.17
CA CYS A 54 -2.90 13.99 -0.78
C CYS A 54 -3.38 15.04 0.23
N GLN A 55 -3.31 16.31 -0.15
CA GLN A 55 -3.78 17.43 0.64
C GLN A 55 -5.04 18.03 0.01
N VAL A 56 -6.09 18.17 0.81
CA VAL A 56 -7.37 18.74 0.40
C VAL A 56 -7.57 20.07 1.13
N GLU A 57 -7.79 21.12 0.36
CA GLU A 57 -8.17 22.45 0.82
C GLU A 57 -9.60 22.74 0.37
N HIS A 58 -10.42 23.13 1.33
CA HIS A 58 -11.83 23.41 1.12
C HIS A 58 -12.31 24.43 2.14
N VAL A 59 -13.24 25.32 1.75
CA VAL A 59 -13.72 26.41 2.61
C VAL A 59 -14.41 25.93 3.88
N SER A 60 -14.93 24.70 3.89
CA SER A 60 -15.58 24.10 5.05
C SER A 60 -14.57 23.46 6.02
N LEU A 61 -13.27 23.43 5.67
CA LEU A 61 -12.19 22.93 6.51
C LEU A 61 -11.40 24.10 7.11
N GLU A 62 -11.26 24.14 8.43
CA GLU A 62 -10.42 25.14 9.10
C GLU A 62 -8.93 24.99 8.77
N HIS A 63 -8.48 23.74 8.53
CA HIS A 63 -7.11 23.39 8.20
C HIS A 63 -7.08 22.41 7.02
N PRO A 64 -6.03 22.42 6.18
CA PRO A 64 -5.91 21.49 5.07
C PRO A 64 -5.90 20.03 5.56
N LEU A 65 -6.72 19.18 4.94
CA LEU A 65 -6.76 17.76 5.27
C LEU A 65 -5.66 17.03 4.50
N SER A 66 -4.66 16.49 5.19
CA SER A 66 -3.60 15.69 4.57
C SER A 66 -3.77 14.19 4.86
N ARG A 67 -3.68 13.36 3.82
CA ARG A 67 -3.72 11.90 3.88
C ARG A 67 -2.45 11.32 3.29
N HIS A 68 -1.71 10.57 4.09
CA HIS A 68 -0.48 9.91 3.69
C HIS A 68 -0.79 8.53 3.11
N TRP A 69 -0.04 8.17 2.07
CA TRP A 69 -0.05 6.88 1.42
C TRP A 69 1.38 6.37 1.31
N GLU A 70 1.59 5.15 1.78
CA GLU A 70 2.88 4.45 1.74
C GLU A 70 2.71 3.14 0.98
N MET A 71 3.77 2.72 0.27
CA MET A 71 3.74 1.46 -0.45
C MET A 71 3.63 0.29 0.55
N PRO A 72 2.68 -0.64 0.36
CA PRO A 72 2.56 -1.81 1.22
C PRO A 72 3.88 -2.60 1.29
N PRO A 73 4.22 -3.19 2.45
CA PRO A 73 5.44 -3.98 2.60
C PRO A 73 5.42 -5.19 1.67
N ASP A 74 6.60 -5.55 1.14
CA ASP A 74 6.75 -6.70 0.24
C ASP A 74 6.37 -8.01 0.94
N THR A 75 5.15 -8.46 0.70
CA THR A 75 4.64 -9.74 1.21
C THR A 75 5.41 -10.94 0.66
N VAL A 76 6.18 -10.73 -0.42
CA VAL A 76 7.09 -11.73 -1.03
C VAL A 76 8.18 -12.18 -0.05
N ARG A 77 8.72 -11.25 0.76
CA ARG A 77 9.80 -11.57 1.71
C ARG A 77 9.31 -12.51 2.83
N SER A 78 8.07 -12.34 3.27
CA SER A 78 7.43 -13.20 4.29
C SER A 78 7.23 -14.64 3.78
N LYS A 79 6.80 -14.80 2.52
CA LYS A 79 6.58 -16.13 1.91
C LYS A 79 7.87 -16.93 1.75
N ILE A 80 8.98 -16.30 1.39
CA ILE A 80 10.27 -16.98 1.22
C ILE A 80 10.78 -17.50 2.57
N LEU A 81 10.64 -16.73 3.65
CA LEU A 81 11.11 -17.12 4.97
C LEU A 81 10.37 -18.36 5.51
N VAL A 82 9.05 -18.41 5.32
CA VAL A 82 8.22 -19.57 5.71
C VAL A 82 8.56 -20.81 4.87
N GLY A 83 8.76 -20.63 3.56
CA GLY A 83 9.15 -21.73 2.67
C GLY A 83 10.50 -22.35 3.01
N VAL A 84 11.52 -21.52 3.26
CA VAL A 84 12.87 -21.98 3.64
C VAL A 84 12.86 -22.68 5.00
N GLY A 85 12.13 -22.13 5.98
CA GLY A 85 11.99 -22.74 7.30
C GLY A 85 11.38 -24.15 7.23
N GLY A 86 10.32 -24.32 6.45
CA GLY A 86 9.68 -25.63 6.25
C GLY A 86 10.59 -26.64 5.55
N PHE A 87 11.36 -26.22 4.55
CA PHE A 87 12.27 -27.10 3.81
C PHE A 87 13.42 -27.61 4.69
N VAL A 88 14.06 -26.73 5.46
CA VAL A 88 15.15 -27.11 6.37
C VAL A 88 14.64 -28.09 7.43
N LEU A 89 13.48 -27.81 8.01
CA LEU A 89 12.86 -28.70 8.99
C LEU A 89 12.56 -30.09 8.39
N GLY A 90 12.05 -30.14 7.16
CA GLY A 90 11.80 -31.37 6.43
C GLY A 90 13.07 -32.21 6.20
N LEU A 91 14.19 -31.59 5.81
CA LEU A 91 15.47 -32.27 5.61
C LEU A 91 16.02 -32.86 6.91
N VAL A 92 15.88 -32.15 8.03
CA VAL A 92 16.32 -32.65 9.35
C VAL A 92 15.55 -33.91 9.74
N PHE A 93 14.22 -33.89 9.60
CA PHE A 93 13.39 -35.07 9.87
C PHE A 93 13.74 -36.24 8.96
N LEU A 94 14.01 -35.97 7.68
CA LEU A 94 14.35 -37.01 6.71
C LEU A 94 15.73 -37.64 7.03
N ALA A 95 16.73 -36.84 7.39
CA ALA A 95 18.05 -37.33 7.78
C ALA A 95 18.01 -38.16 9.07
N LEU A 96 17.29 -37.69 10.10
CA LEU A 96 17.10 -38.43 11.35
C LEU A 96 16.36 -39.76 11.09
N GLY A 97 15.28 -39.72 10.32
CA GLY A 97 14.52 -40.92 9.95
C GLY A 97 15.36 -41.94 9.19
N LEU A 98 16.13 -41.49 8.19
CA LEU A 98 17.03 -42.36 7.42
C LEU A 98 18.14 -42.95 8.29
N GLY A 99 18.72 -42.16 9.20
CA GLY A 99 19.74 -42.61 10.15
C GLY A 99 19.25 -43.70 11.10
N PHE A 100 18.04 -43.55 11.64
CA PHE A 100 17.40 -44.59 12.46
C PHE A 100 17.09 -45.84 11.64
N TYR A 101 16.52 -45.70 10.44
CA TYR A 101 16.18 -46.81 9.56
C TYR A 101 17.40 -47.66 9.17
N LEU A 102 18.51 -47.01 8.83
CA LEU A 102 19.75 -47.71 8.47
C LEU A 102 20.41 -48.37 9.69
N ARG A 103 20.30 -47.79 10.88
CA ARG A 103 20.77 -48.42 12.13
C ARG A 103 19.98 -49.68 12.46
N GLU A 104 18.67 -49.65 12.31
CA GLU A 104 17.80 -50.80 12.59
C GLU A 104 18.04 -51.94 11.59
N LYS A 105 18.28 -51.62 10.32
CA LYS A 105 18.63 -52.63 9.29
C LYS A 105 20.03 -53.23 9.46
N SER A 106 20.94 -52.51 10.14
CA SER A 106 22.33 -52.93 10.37
C SER A 106 22.53 -53.73 11.66
N SER A 107 21.51 -53.86 12.50
CA SER A 107 21.53 -54.66 13.74
C SER A 107 20.84 -55.99 13.54
#